data_AF-A0A843CD20-F1
#
_entry.id   AF-A0A843CD20-F1
#
_cell.length_a   1.000
_cell.length_b   1.000
_cell.length_c   1.000
_cell.angle_alpha   90.00
_cell.angle_beta   90.00
_cell.angle_gamma   90.00
#
_symmetry.space_group_name_H-M   'P 1'
#
loop_
_entity.id
_entity.type
_entity.pdbx_description
1 polymer ?
#
loop_
_entity_poly.entity_id
_entity_poly.type
_entity_poly.pdbx_seq_one_letter_code
_entity_poly.pdbx_strand_id
1 'polypeptide(L)' 'MSVFEKLFSLKGKTALVTGGATGIGNMIATALVEAGASVIIASRKEEDCKKPSFRTRSFNSFL' A
#
# COMPACT_ATOMS: atom_id res chain seq x y z
N MET A 1 19.34 -16.84 7.74
CA MET A 1 18.55 -15.59 7.69
C MET A 1 19.45 -14.43 8.10
N SER A 2 19.53 -13.36 7.31
CA SER A 2 20.30 -12.17 7.69
C SER A 2 19.52 -11.33 8.69
N VAL A 3 20.23 -10.56 9.54
CA VAL A 3 19.59 -9.61 10.46
C VAL A 3 18.79 -8.54 9.70
N PHE A 4 19.28 -8.11 8.54
CA PHE A 4 18.60 -7.16 7.66
C PHE A 4 17.24 -7.67 7.18
N GLU A 5 17.15 -8.92 6.74
CA GLU A 5 15.87 -9.52 6.35
C GLU A 5 14.87 -9.53 7.52
N LYS A 6 15.33 -9.85 8.74
CA LYS A 6 14.45 -9.91 9.91
C LYS A 6 13.92 -8.53 10.33
N LEU A 7 14.71 -7.47 10.13
CA LEU A 7 14.37 -6.11 10.53
C LEU A 7 13.52 -5.38 9.48
N PHE A 8 13.80 -5.61 8.19
CA PHE A 8 13.21 -4.81 7.10
C PHE A 8 12.24 -5.59 6.21
N SER A 9 12.08 -6.91 6.38
CA SER A 9 11.08 -7.64 5.61
C SER A 9 9.67 -7.16 5.94
N LEU A 10 8.93 -6.85 4.90
CA LEU A 10 7.52 -6.46 4.97
C LEU A 10 6.58 -7.64 4.69
N LYS A 11 7.13 -8.84 4.48
CA LYS A 11 6.36 -10.05 4.19
C LYS A 11 5.37 -10.34 5.30
N GLY A 12 4.08 -10.42 4.95
CA GLY A 12 3.00 -10.70 5.90
C GLY A 12 2.64 -9.54 6.82
N LYS A 13 3.20 -8.35 6.61
CA LYS A 13 2.75 -7.11 7.28
C LYS A 13 1.61 -6.47 6.51
N THR A 14 0.80 -5.67 7.20
CA THR A 14 -0.25 -4.86 6.60
C THR A 14 0.09 -3.38 6.74
N ALA A 15 -0.01 -2.61 5.66
CA ALA A 15 0.26 -1.17 5.65
C ALA A 15 -0.95 -0.39 5.13
N LEU A 16 -1.28 0.72 5.79
CA LEU A 16 -2.30 1.68 5.36
C LEU A 16 -1.62 2.92 4.76
N VAL A 17 -1.97 3.28 3.54
CA VAL A 17 -1.43 4.45 2.83
C VAL A 17 -2.56 5.44 2.55
N THR A 18 -2.52 6.59 3.23
CA THR A 18 -3.41 7.72 2.95
C THR A 18 -2.91 8.50 1.73
N GLY A 19 -3.82 8.92 0.85
CA GLY A 19 -3.45 9.50 -0.44
C GLY A 19 -2.81 8.49 -1.41
N GLY A 20 -2.92 7.18 -1.13
CA GLY A 20 -2.26 6.11 -1.87
C GLY A 20 -2.75 5.88 -3.31
N ALA A 21 -3.75 6.62 -3.77
CA ALA A 21 -4.39 6.41 -5.06
C ALA A 21 -3.62 7.03 -6.24
N THR A 22 -2.80 8.06 -6.01
CA THR A 22 -2.10 8.78 -7.09
C THR A 22 -0.71 9.26 -6.65
N GLY A 23 0.10 9.74 -7.61
CA GLY A 23 1.38 10.40 -7.34
C GLY A 23 2.32 9.58 -6.47
N ILE A 24 2.92 10.24 -5.47
CA ILE A 24 3.87 9.64 -4.54
C ILE A 24 3.23 8.54 -3.68
N GLY A 25 1.99 8.76 -3.23
CA GLY A 25 1.28 7.76 -2.43
C GLY A 25 1.10 6.44 -3.18
N ASN A 26 0.82 6.50 -4.47
CA ASN A 26 0.72 5.32 -5.33
C ASN A 26 2.09 4.61 -5.47
N MET A 27 3.17 5.37 -5.72
CA MET A 27 4.51 4.78 -5.82
C MET A 27 4.93 4.07 -4.53
N ILE A 28 4.65 4.68 -3.36
CA ILE A 28 4.92 4.07 -2.05
C ILE A 28 4.09 2.80 -1.87
N ALA A 29 2.79 2.85 -2.17
CA ALA A 29 1.91 1.70 -2.03
C ALA A 29 2.35 0.53 -2.93
N THR A 30 2.81 0.81 -4.16
CA THR A 30 3.40 -0.19 -5.06
C THR A 30 4.62 -0.84 -4.45
N ALA A 31 5.59 -0.04 -3.98
CA ALA A 31 6.84 -0.55 -3.41
C ALA A 31 6.60 -1.42 -2.17
N LEU A 32 5.61 -1.05 -1.34
CA LEU A 32 5.22 -1.85 -0.16
C LEU A 32 4.64 -3.22 -0.56
N VAL A 33 3.85 -3.28 -1.63
CA VAL A 33 3.33 -4.56 -2.16
C VAL A 33 4.45 -5.41 -2.76
N GLU A 34 5.36 -4.81 -3.53
CA GLU A 34 6.52 -5.51 -4.09
C GLU A 34 7.44 -6.09 -3.00
N ALA A 35 7.55 -5.39 -1.86
CA ALA A 35 8.25 -5.88 -0.67
C ALA A 35 7.49 -6.97 0.12
N GLY A 36 6.28 -7.35 -0.33
CA GLY A 36 5.49 -8.44 0.25
C GLY A 36 4.51 -8.04 1.35
N ALA A 37 4.25 -6.74 1.55
CA ALA A 37 3.18 -6.29 2.43
C ALA A 37 1.81 -6.43 1.76
N SER A 38 0.79 -6.63 2.58
CA SER A 38 -0.59 -6.36 2.21
C SER A 38 -0.87 -4.87 2.37
N VAL A 39 -1.21 -4.19 1.29
CA VAL A 39 -1.42 -2.73 1.33
C VAL A 39 -2.90 -2.38 1.18
N ILE A 40 -3.32 -1.45 2.03
CA ILE A 40 -4.62 -0.79 2.01
C ILE A 40 -4.39 0.66 1.63
N ILE A 41 -5.09 1.16 0.62
CA ILE A 41 -5.06 2.57 0.24
C ILE A 41 -6.34 3.27 0.67
N ALA A 42 -6.20 4.51 1.15
CA ALA A 42 -7.31 5.39 1.49
C ALA A 42 -7.18 6.69 0.69
N SER A 43 -8.26 7.11 0.04
CA SER A 43 -8.34 8.39 -0.67
C SER A 43 -9.76 8.94 -0.55
N ARG A 44 -9.90 10.26 -0.68
CA ARG A 44 -11.20 10.96 -0.59
C ARG A 44 -12.11 10.69 -1.80
N LYS A 45 -11.53 10.26 -2.92
CA LYS A 45 -12.23 9.99 -4.18
C LYS A 45 -12.15 8.50 -4.48
N GLU A 46 -13.30 7.83 -4.42
CA GLU A 46 -13.39 6.38 -4.67
C GLU A 46 -12.93 6.00 -6.08
N GLU A 47 -13.16 6.88 -7.06
CA GLU A 47 -12.75 6.72 -8.46
C GLU A 47 -11.22 6.55 -8.61
N ASP A 48 -10.43 7.14 -7.72
CA ASP A 48 -8.98 7.03 -7.78
C ASP A 48 -8.48 5.72 -7.13
N CYS A 49 -9.23 5.16 -6.18
CA CYS A 49 -8.89 3.87 -5.56
C CYS A 49 -9.15 2.66 -6.49
N LYS A 50 -9.81 2.85 -7.64
CA LYS A 50 -10.06 1.80 -8.65
C LYS A 50 -9.01 1.75 -9.77
N LYS A 51 -8.10 2.74 -9.82
CA LYS A 51 -7.02 2.83 -10.81
C LYS A 51 -5.68 2.17 -10.42
N PRO A 52 -5.40 1.66 -9.19
CA PRO A 52 -4.08 1.15 -8.90
C PRO A 52 -3.81 -0.11 -9.75
N SER A 53 -2.60 -0.17 -10.31
CA SER A 53 -2.15 -1.21 -11.23
C SER A 53 -1.80 -2.54 -10.54
N PHE A 54 -1.90 -2.61 -9.21
CA PHE A 54 -1.46 -3.74 -8.40
C PHE A 54 -2.52 -4.13 -7.37
N ARG A 55 -2.39 -5.33 -6.81
CA ARG A 55 -3.43 -6.00 -6.01
C ARG A 55 -3.54 -5.40 -4.59
N THR A 56 -4.21 -4.27 -4.45
CA THR A 56 -4.54 -3.65 -3.14
C THR A 56 -5.93 -4.01 -2.67
N ARG A 57 -6.15 -4.01 -1.34
CA ARG A 57 -7.51 -3.90 -0.79
C ARG A 57 -7.86 -2.42 -0.66
N SER A 58 -8.84 -1.97 -1.43
CA SER A 58 -9.37 -0.60 -1.28
C SER A 58 -10.20 -0.53 0.01
N PHE A 59 -9.91 0.45 0.87
CA PHE A 59 -10.72 0.75 2.05
C PHE A 59 -11.18 2.20 1.97
N ASN A 60 -12.49 2.40 1.87
CA ASN A 60 -13.08 3.74 1.83
C ASN A 60 -13.36 4.18 3.26
N SER A 61 -12.51 5.05 3.82
CA SER A 61 -12.74 5.67 5.12
C SER A 61 -12.97 7.15 4.88
N PHE A 62 -14.18 7.63 5.17
CA PHE A 62 -14.47 9.04 5.38
C PHE A 62 -13.79 9.47 6.69
N LEU A 63 -12.49 9.75 6.63
CA LEU A 63 -11.77 10.55 7.63
C LEU A 63 -11.52 11.93 7.03
#